data_AF-A0A0W1F4Y1-F1
#
_entry.id   AF-A0A0W1F4Y1-F1
#
_cell.length_a   1.000
_cell.length_b   1.000
_cell.length_c   1.000
_cell.angle_alpha   90.00
_cell.angle_beta   90.00
_cell.angle_gamma   90.00
#
_symmetry.space_group_name_H-M   'P 1'
#
loop_
_entity.id
_entity.type
_entity.pdbx_description
1 polymer ?
#
loop_
_entity_poly.entity_id
_entity_poly.type
_entity_poly.pdbx_seq_one_letter_code
_entity_poly.pdbx_strand_id
1 'polypeptide(L)'
;MFKSTLATSAAAALLFPLPVAAEEPVMKLAGMLRCAAVYQVTSKKLPQDSEAKRTAERHFLQYYMIMLALAENKPDDNFDAKTLKTLYEAEEAIADSDALLARVEGKTDVFAADIATCAAFRERQPSLFASADRTIEAMAKAQAKVEAAN
;
A
#
# COMPACT_ATOMS: atom_id res chain seq x y z
N MET A 1 -45.66 -40.80 -35.42
CA MET A 1 -45.94 -39.77 -34.41
C MET A 1 -45.46 -40.29 -33.06
N PHE A 2 -44.27 -39.91 -32.61
CA PHE A 2 -43.78 -40.20 -31.26
C PHE A 2 -43.61 -38.89 -30.52
N LYS A 3 -44.31 -38.79 -29.37
CA LYS A 3 -44.25 -37.68 -28.43
C LYS A 3 -43.19 -37.95 -27.36
N SER A 4 -42.46 -36.88 -27.05
CA SER A 4 -42.00 -36.43 -25.73
C SER A 4 -41.14 -37.35 -24.84
N THR A 5 -39.88 -36.93 -24.80
CA THR A 5 -38.90 -36.88 -23.70
C THR A 5 -39.43 -36.57 -22.30
N LEU A 6 -38.75 -37.13 -21.28
CA LEU A 6 -38.39 -36.58 -19.94
C LEU A 6 -37.45 -37.64 -19.30
N ALA A 7 -36.12 -37.49 -19.28
CA ALA A 7 -35.29 -36.66 -18.40
C ALA A 7 -35.35 -37.04 -16.90
N THR A 8 -34.27 -37.63 -16.37
CA THR A 8 -33.61 -37.25 -15.09
C THR A 8 -32.30 -38.05 -14.95
N SER A 9 -31.16 -37.46 -15.28
CA SER A 9 -30.24 -36.74 -14.38
C SER A 9 -29.18 -37.65 -13.76
N ALA A 10 -28.08 -37.84 -14.50
CA ALA A 10 -26.82 -38.31 -13.95
C ALA A 10 -26.20 -37.21 -13.09
N ALA A 11 -26.00 -37.51 -11.81
CA ALA A 11 -25.20 -36.70 -10.91
C ALA A 11 -23.72 -36.86 -11.27
N ALA A 12 -23.21 -35.96 -12.12
CA ALA A 12 -21.79 -35.67 -12.18
C ALA A 12 -21.56 -34.46 -11.26
N ALA A 13 -21.23 -34.74 -10.00
CA ALA A 13 -20.69 -33.75 -9.09
C ALA A 13 -19.36 -33.27 -9.67
N LEU A 14 -19.40 -32.12 -10.34
CA LEU A 14 -18.25 -31.38 -10.79
C LEU A 14 -17.41 -31.03 -9.56
N LEU A 15 -16.22 -31.63 -9.46
CA LEU A 15 -15.11 -31.18 -8.64
C LEU A 15 -14.66 -29.81 -9.15
N PHE A 16 -15.41 -28.76 -8.81
CA PHE A 16 -14.89 -27.41 -8.88
C PHE A 16 -13.93 -27.21 -7.70
N PRO A 17 -12.70 -26.72 -7.89
CA PRO A 17 -11.91 -26.23 -6.77
C PRO A 17 -12.72 -25.15 -6.08
N LEU A 18 -12.94 -25.32 -4.77
CA LEU A 18 -13.57 -24.31 -3.92
C LEU A 18 -12.85 -22.98 -4.16
N PRO A 19 -13.56 -21.87 -4.35
CA PRO A 19 -12.92 -20.57 -4.40
C PRO A 19 -12.18 -20.42 -3.08
N VAL A 20 -10.85 -20.40 -3.14
CA VAL A 20 -10.03 -19.91 -2.04
C VAL A 20 -10.54 -18.50 -1.83
N ALA A 21 -11.30 -18.28 -0.76
CA ALA A 21 -11.64 -16.95 -0.32
C ALA A 21 -10.30 -16.23 -0.19
N ALA A 22 -10.04 -15.30 -1.11
CA ALA A 22 -8.83 -14.50 -1.06
C ALA A 22 -8.81 -13.88 0.33
N GLU A 23 -7.86 -14.30 1.18
CA GLU A 23 -7.70 -13.73 2.51
C GLU A 23 -7.72 -12.22 2.33
N GLU A 24 -8.70 -11.56 2.95
CA GLU A 24 -8.79 -10.12 2.82
C GLU A 24 -7.46 -9.52 3.29
N PRO A 25 -6.80 -8.67 2.49
CA PRO A 25 -5.51 -8.14 2.87
C PRO A 25 -5.67 -7.33 4.17
N VAL A 26 -5.20 -7.91 5.26
CA VAL A 26 -5.17 -7.28 6.58
C VAL A 26 -4.03 -6.26 6.57
N MET A 27 -4.28 -5.04 7.06
CA MET A 27 -3.20 -4.07 7.23
C MET A 27 -2.17 -4.60 8.24
N LYS A 28 -1.01 -4.99 7.72
CA LYS A 28 0.15 -5.48 8.49
C LYS A 28 1.30 -4.50 8.31
N LEU A 29 2.26 -4.53 9.24
CA LEU A 29 3.46 -3.68 9.22
C LEU A 29 4.20 -3.76 7.86
N ALA A 30 4.40 -4.98 7.35
CA ALA A 30 5.02 -5.21 6.04
C ALA A 30 4.25 -4.55 4.86
N GLY A 31 2.92 -4.54 4.92
CA GLY A 31 2.10 -3.88 3.90
C GLY A 31 2.24 -2.36 3.95
N MET A 32 2.33 -1.78 5.14
CA MET A 32 2.55 -0.32 5.29
C MET A 32 3.97 0.07 4.85
N LEU A 33 4.98 -0.75 5.18
CA LEU A 33 6.35 -0.61 4.70
C LEU A 33 6.41 -0.58 3.18
N ARG A 34 5.82 -1.57 2.50
CA ARG A 34 5.78 -1.64 1.04
C ARG A 34 5.06 -0.45 0.42
N CYS A 35 3.90 -0.06 0.96
CA CYS A 35 3.17 1.10 0.47
C CYS A 35 3.97 2.40 0.62
N ALA A 36 4.62 2.62 1.76
CA ALA A 36 5.47 3.80 1.96
C ALA A 36 6.63 3.82 0.96
N ALA A 37 7.33 2.70 0.79
CA ALA A 37 8.44 2.56 -0.15
C ALA A 37 8.02 2.85 -1.59
N VAL A 38 6.92 2.23 -2.06
CA VAL A 38 6.41 2.41 -3.43
C VAL A 38 6.05 3.87 -3.71
N TYR A 39 5.33 4.53 -2.79
CA TYR A 39 4.97 5.94 -2.98
C TYR A 39 6.18 6.87 -2.92
N GLN A 40 7.19 6.56 -2.11
CA GLN A 40 8.43 7.33 -2.09
C GLN A 40 9.23 7.18 -3.39
N VAL A 41 9.41 5.96 -3.88
CA VAL A 41 10.11 5.72 -5.15
C VAL A 41 9.35 6.36 -6.32
N THR A 42 8.02 6.28 -6.29
CA THR A 42 7.15 6.93 -7.27
C THR A 42 7.33 8.46 -7.24
N SER A 43 7.29 9.09 -6.05
CA SER A 43 7.43 10.54 -5.92
C SER A 43 8.79 11.07 -6.40
N LYS A 44 9.86 10.32 -6.15
CA LYS A 44 11.23 10.65 -6.59
C LYS A 44 11.37 10.69 -8.11
N LYS A 45 10.58 9.90 -8.84
CA LYS A 45 10.65 9.79 -10.30
C LYS A 45 9.66 10.69 -11.03
N LEU A 46 8.70 11.29 -10.32
CA LEU A 46 7.73 12.23 -10.89
C LEU A 46 8.31 13.65 -11.02
N PRO A 47 7.81 14.48 -11.97
CA PRO A 47 8.24 15.86 -12.12
C PRO A 47 8.05 16.68 -10.84
N GLN A 48 9.01 17.56 -10.52
CA GLN A 48 9.12 18.24 -9.22
C GLN A 48 7.85 19.02 -8.84
N ASP A 49 7.23 19.70 -9.80
CA ASP A 49 6.03 20.53 -9.57
C ASP A 49 4.71 19.82 -9.90
N SER A 50 4.73 18.51 -10.19
CA SER A 50 3.51 17.79 -10.58
C SER A 50 2.59 17.52 -9.40
N GLU A 51 1.27 17.61 -9.64
CA GLU A 51 0.25 17.20 -8.67
C GLU A 51 0.38 15.72 -8.29
N ALA A 52 0.75 14.87 -9.25
CA ALA A 52 1.02 13.46 -9.02
C ALA A 52 2.14 13.26 -7.99
N LYS A 53 3.24 14.04 -8.08
CA LYS A 53 4.32 13.97 -7.10
C LYS A 53 3.83 14.35 -5.70
N ARG A 54 3.14 15.48 -5.57
CA ARG A 54 2.58 15.93 -4.27
C ARG A 54 1.64 14.89 -3.66
N THR A 55 0.84 14.24 -4.51
CA THR A 55 -0.07 13.16 -4.10
C THR A 55 0.71 11.93 -3.62
N ALA A 56 1.73 11.51 -4.37
CA ALA A 56 2.59 10.40 -3.99
C ALA A 56 3.36 10.69 -2.68
N GLU A 57 3.92 11.90 -2.51
CA GLU A 57 4.58 12.32 -1.26
C GLU A 57 3.62 12.31 -0.08
N ARG A 58 2.38 12.79 -0.26
CA ARG A 58 1.36 12.72 0.79
C ARG A 58 1.03 11.28 1.17
N HIS A 59 0.89 10.39 0.19
CA HIS A 59 0.64 8.97 0.46
C HIS A 59 1.82 8.30 1.16
N PHE A 60 3.05 8.56 0.73
CA PHE A 60 4.25 8.12 1.44
C PHE A 60 4.18 8.49 2.93
N LEU A 61 3.92 9.76 3.24
CA LEU A 61 3.83 10.23 4.62
C LEU A 61 2.72 9.51 5.41
N GLN A 62 1.55 9.32 4.81
CA GLN A 62 0.44 8.60 5.46
C GLN A 62 0.85 7.17 5.86
N TYR A 63 1.37 6.39 4.91
CA TYR A 63 1.77 5.00 5.17
C TYR A 63 2.95 4.92 6.13
N TYR A 64 3.95 5.81 6.00
CA TYR A 64 5.10 5.84 6.88
C TYR A 64 4.70 6.15 8.33
N MET A 65 3.78 7.09 8.55
CA MET A 65 3.27 7.40 9.88
C MET A 65 2.43 6.26 10.48
N ILE A 66 1.58 5.63 9.68
CA ILE A 66 0.77 4.48 10.14
C ILE A 66 1.68 3.31 10.49
N MET A 67 2.73 3.06 9.70
CA MET A 67 3.75 2.05 10.00
C MET A 67 4.39 2.27 11.37
N LEU A 68 4.82 3.50 11.68
CA LEU A 68 5.40 3.85 12.98
C LEU A 68 4.40 3.59 14.12
N ALA A 69 3.16 4.04 13.97
CA ALA A 69 2.12 3.85 14.97
C ALA A 69 1.76 2.37 15.20
N LEU A 70 1.79 1.53 14.15
CA LEU A 70 1.55 0.10 14.28
C LEU A 70 2.65 -0.63 15.04
N ALA A 71 3.90 -0.20 14.87
CA ALA A 71 5.03 -0.77 15.57
C ALA A 71 5.04 -0.41 17.06
N GLU A 72 4.70 0.83 17.41
CA GLU A 72 4.61 1.29 18.80
C GLU A 72 3.51 0.57 19.60
N ASN A 73 2.43 0.15 18.95
CA ASN A 73 1.30 -0.52 19.59
C ASN A 73 1.53 -2.03 19.88
N LYS A 74 2.70 -2.58 19.54
CA LYS A 74 3.08 -3.97 19.84
C LYS A 74 4.37 -4.01 20.67
N PRO A 75 4.28 -3.80 22.00
CA PRO A 75 5.45 -3.68 22.85
C PRO A 75 6.31 -4.96 22.91
N ASP A 76 5.73 -6.12 22.57
CA ASP A 76 6.43 -7.41 22.61
C ASP A 76 7.33 -7.66 21.37
N ASP A 77 7.17 -6.89 20.28
CA ASP A 77 7.83 -7.17 19.00
C ASP A 77 9.23 -6.51 18.85
N ASN A 78 9.71 -5.75 19.85
CA ASN A 78 11.03 -5.07 19.85
C ASN A 78 11.33 -4.21 18.59
N PHE A 79 10.33 -3.73 17.86
CA PHE A 79 10.50 -2.85 16.70
C PHE A 79 10.78 -1.41 17.15
N ASP A 80 12.03 -1.13 17.50
CA ASP A 80 12.47 0.24 17.70
C ASP A 80 12.50 1.05 16.40
N ALA A 81 12.59 2.38 16.53
CA ALA A 81 12.61 3.29 15.38
C ALA A 81 13.77 3.02 14.42
N LYS A 82 14.89 2.48 14.90
CA LYS A 82 16.06 2.17 14.08
C LYS A 82 15.78 0.95 13.20
N THR A 83 15.18 -0.09 13.77
CA THR A 83 14.77 -1.30 13.05
C THR A 83 13.75 -0.95 11.97
N LEU A 84 12.74 -0.15 12.30
CA LEU A 84 11.74 0.29 11.32
C LEU A 84 12.34 1.10 10.18
N LYS A 85 13.27 2.01 10.49
CA LYS A 85 14.01 2.76 9.48
C LYS A 85 14.81 1.84 8.56
N THR A 86 15.54 0.87 9.13
CA THR A 86 16.32 -0.10 8.33
C THR A 86 15.43 -0.96 7.43
N LEU A 87 14.28 -1.43 7.94
CA LEU A 87 13.33 -2.19 7.13
C LEU A 87 12.73 -1.34 6.01
N TYR A 88 12.37 -0.10 6.31
CA TYR A 88 11.88 0.84 5.31
C TYR A 88 12.93 1.11 4.22
N GLU A 89 14.19 1.37 4.60
CA GLU A 89 15.28 1.60 3.65
C GLU A 89 15.53 0.40 2.75
N ALA A 90 15.40 -0.82 3.29
CA ALA A 90 15.50 -2.05 2.51
C ALA A 90 14.35 -2.17 1.50
N GLU A 91 13.10 -1.95 1.94
CA GLU A 91 11.93 -1.97 1.05
C GLU A 91 11.97 -0.87 -0.01
N GLU A 92 12.47 0.32 0.32
CA GLU A 92 12.69 1.40 -0.63
C GLU A 92 13.73 1.01 -1.70
N ALA A 93 14.83 0.37 -1.29
CA ALA A 93 15.85 -0.11 -2.22
C ALA A 93 15.31 -1.22 -3.14
N ILE A 94 14.45 -2.11 -2.62
CA ILE A 94 13.78 -3.14 -3.41
C ILE A 94 12.84 -2.48 -4.43
N ALA A 95 11.98 -1.56 -4.00
CA ALA A 95 11.08 -0.84 -4.90
C ALA A 95 11.84 -0.05 -5.98
N ASP A 96 12.94 0.62 -5.64
CA ASP A 96 13.76 1.31 -6.65
C ASP A 96 14.38 0.34 -7.65
N SER A 97 14.80 -0.85 -7.19
CA SER A 97 15.30 -1.92 -8.04
C SER A 97 14.20 -2.46 -8.97
N ASP A 98 12.99 -2.69 -8.47
CA ASP A 98 11.82 -3.10 -9.27
C ASP A 98 11.55 -2.09 -10.40
N ALA A 99 11.56 -0.80 -10.06
CA ALA A 99 11.37 0.28 -11.03
C ALA A 99 12.49 0.35 -12.08
N LEU A 100 13.73 0.12 -11.68
CA LEU A 100 14.87 0.06 -12.60
C LEU A 100 14.76 -1.11 -13.57
N LEU A 101 14.48 -2.31 -13.07
CA LEU A 101 14.33 -3.53 -13.87
C LEU A 101 13.17 -3.39 -14.87
N ALA A 102 12.02 -2.91 -14.40
CA ALA A 102 10.87 -2.70 -15.28
C ALA A 102 11.16 -1.69 -16.41
N ARG A 103 11.94 -0.63 -16.13
CA ARG A 103 12.39 0.30 -17.18
C ARG A 103 13.28 -0.39 -18.21
N VAL A 104 14.18 -1.27 -17.80
CA VAL A 104 15.01 -2.08 -18.72
C VAL A 104 14.14 -2.98 -19.59
N GLU A 105 13.05 -3.51 -19.03
CA GLU A 105 12.07 -4.35 -19.73
C GLU A 105 11.03 -3.57 -20.55
N GLY A 106 11.06 -2.23 -20.53
CA GLY A 106 10.09 -1.38 -21.23
C GLY A 106 8.69 -1.36 -20.61
N LYS A 107 8.54 -1.77 -19.35
CA LYS A 107 7.27 -1.73 -18.60
C LYS A 107 7.09 -0.40 -17.90
N THR A 108 5.86 0.14 -17.95
CA THR A 108 5.51 1.43 -17.31
C THR A 108 4.74 1.26 -16.00
N ASP A 109 4.02 0.16 -15.83
CA ASP A 109 3.02 0.01 -14.77
C ASP A 109 3.54 -0.80 -13.57
N VAL A 110 4.80 -0.54 -13.19
CA VAL A 110 5.58 -1.35 -12.23
C VAL A 110 4.86 -1.57 -10.91
N PHE A 111 4.22 -0.51 -10.40
CA PHE A 111 3.59 -0.49 -9.09
C PHE A 111 2.06 -0.51 -9.14
N ALA A 112 1.44 -0.80 -10.28
CA ALA A 112 -0.02 -0.73 -10.39
C ALA A 112 -0.73 -1.65 -9.37
N ALA A 113 -0.21 -2.86 -9.17
CA ALA A 113 -0.74 -3.81 -8.19
C ALA A 113 -0.49 -3.36 -6.73
N ASP A 114 0.71 -2.83 -6.45
CA ASP A 114 1.04 -2.27 -5.14
C ASP A 114 0.10 -1.09 -4.81
N ILE A 115 -0.05 -0.13 -5.73
CA ILE A 115 -0.91 1.04 -5.58
C ILE A 115 -2.37 0.63 -5.37
N ALA A 116 -2.87 -0.36 -6.11
CA ALA A 116 -4.23 -0.87 -5.90
C ALA A 116 -4.42 -1.47 -4.50
N THR A 117 -3.41 -2.21 -4.02
CA THR A 117 -3.42 -2.77 -2.66
C THR A 117 -3.40 -1.69 -1.60
N CYS A 118 -2.55 -0.67 -1.77
CA CYS A 118 -2.50 0.49 -0.89
C CYS A 118 -3.83 1.24 -0.86
N ALA A 119 -4.42 1.53 -2.03
CA ALA A 119 -5.74 2.15 -2.12
C ALA A 119 -6.81 1.34 -1.35
N ALA A 120 -6.82 0.02 -1.50
CA ALA A 120 -7.74 -0.84 -0.76
C ALA A 120 -7.54 -0.76 0.76
N PHE A 121 -6.30 -0.65 1.26
CA PHE A 121 -6.05 -0.40 2.69
C PHE A 121 -6.66 0.92 3.16
N ARG A 122 -6.47 1.99 2.38
CA ARG A 122 -7.01 3.32 2.69
C ARG A 122 -8.53 3.33 2.71
N GLU A 123 -9.18 2.68 1.75
CA GLU A 123 -10.64 2.60 1.66
C GLU A 123 -11.27 1.84 2.83
N ARG A 124 -10.58 0.79 3.31
CA ARG A 124 -11.06 -0.01 4.46
C ARG A 124 -10.94 0.72 5.78
N GLN A 125 -10.01 1.66 5.91
CA GLN A 125 -9.66 2.30 7.18
C GLN A 125 -9.63 3.83 7.08
N PRO A 126 -10.72 4.46 6.60
CA PRO A 126 -10.73 5.88 6.25
C PRO A 126 -10.42 6.80 7.44
N SER A 127 -10.84 6.41 8.66
CA SER A 127 -10.60 7.18 9.89
C SER A 127 -9.13 7.22 10.29
N LEU A 128 -8.40 6.12 10.10
CA LEU A 128 -6.97 6.03 10.38
C LEU A 128 -6.19 6.95 9.45
N PHE A 129 -6.46 6.89 8.15
CA PHE A 129 -5.81 7.74 7.15
C PHE A 129 -6.17 9.21 7.32
N ALA A 130 -7.42 9.52 7.65
CA ALA A 130 -7.82 10.89 8.02
C ALA A 130 -7.10 11.39 9.29
N SER A 131 -6.77 10.49 10.22
CA SER A 131 -5.96 10.85 11.38
C SER A 131 -4.51 11.13 11.01
N ALA A 132 -3.91 10.31 10.14
CA ALA A 132 -2.58 10.57 9.60
C ALA A 132 -2.51 11.93 8.88
N ASP A 133 -3.53 12.26 8.07
CA ASP A 133 -3.64 13.55 7.39
C ASP A 133 -3.60 14.74 8.35
N ARG A 134 -4.37 14.67 9.45
CA ARG A 134 -4.37 15.74 10.47
C ARG A 134 -2.99 15.91 11.10
N THR A 135 -2.28 14.81 11.36
CA THR A 135 -0.93 14.89 11.94
C THR A 135 0.07 15.48 10.95
N ILE A 136 0.03 15.08 9.67
CA ILE A 136 0.86 15.65 8.60
C ILE A 136 0.65 17.16 8.51
N GLU A 137 -0.61 17.60 8.51
CA GLU A 137 -0.96 19.03 8.46
C GLU A 137 -0.50 19.80 9.70
N ALA A 138 -0.59 19.19 10.88
CA ALA A 138 -0.10 19.79 12.12
C ALA A 138 1.43 19.96 12.08
N MET A 139 2.16 18.96 11.60
CA MET A 139 3.61 19.02 11.44
C MET A 139 4.03 20.10 10.44
N ALA A 140 3.37 20.17 9.27
CA ALA A 140 3.64 21.19 8.27
C ALA A 140 3.41 22.61 8.82
N LYS A 141 2.32 22.83 9.56
CA LYS A 141 2.04 24.12 10.24
C LYS A 141 3.08 24.45 11.31
N ALA A 142 3.55 23.47 12.06
CA ALA A 142 4.58 23.67 13.08
C ALA A 142 5.91 24.06 12.43
N GLN A 143 6.31 23.38 11.35
CA GLN A 143 7.53 23.70 10.61
C GLN A 143 7.50 25.11 10.02
N ALA A 144 6.40 25.51 9.38
CA ALA A 144 6.26 26.85 8.82
C ALA A 144 6.37 27.96 9.89
N LYS A 145 5.91 27.70 11.13
CA LYS A 145 6.07 28.63 12.25
C LYS A 145 7.52 28.74 12.72
N VAL A 146 8.26 27.62 12.72
CA VAL A 146 9.69 27.61 13.07
C VAL A 146 10.50 28.36 12.01
N GLU A 147 10.21 28.12 10.73
CA GLU A 147 10.88 28.81 9.62
C GLU A 147 10.59 30.31 9.62
N ALA A 148 9.36 30.73 9.93
CA ALA A 148 9.01 32.15 10.02
C ALA A 148 9.58 32.86 11.27
N ALA A 149 10.07 32.11 12.26
CA ALA A 149 10.65 32.64 13.49
C ALA A 149 12.20 32.74 13.44
N ASN A 150 12.82 32.23 12.38
CA ASN A 150 14.27 32.30 12.11
C ASN A 150 14.57 33.26 10.95
#